data_AF-A0A973BGE2-F1
#
_entry.id   AF-A0A973BGE2-F1
#
_cell.length_a   1.000
_cell.length_b   1.000
_cell.length_c   1.000
_cell.angle_alpha   90.00
_cell.angle_beta   90.00
_cell.angle_gamma   90.00
#
_symmetry.space_group_name_H-M   'P 1'
#
loop_
_entity.id
_entity.type
_entity.pdbx_description
1 polymer ?
#
loop_
_entity_poly.entity_id
_entity_poly.type
_entity_poly.pdbx_seq_one_letter_code
_entity_poly.pdbx_strand_id
1 'polypeptide(L)'
;GPVTVAEALRDSLNTVAALLAQETSVEKVIGVARRFGISADLQPFPSIALGSQEVTLWDLTRAYGPFMTGGRRVDPYLIETIETTRGDIVYERPEYDPAQVYERELAETMTAMMADVIRTGTGSAAEIEGWPIAGKTGTSQSFRDAWFVGYSAEMLGGIWTGNDDDTPMENVTGGGLPARLWSDMMRIAHSGRSPSQLRGANRLIQLTPEQQARVGYYRDLGMAFSGLAGPSMVEIE
;
A
#
# COMPACT_ATOMS: atom_id res chain seq x y z
N GLY A 1 6.04 -2.46 21.60
CA GLY A 1 5.89 -3.89 21.94
C GLY A 1 5.97 -4.73 20.68
N PRO A 2 5.99 -6.06 20.78
CA PRO A 2 6.00 -6.94 19.61
C PRO A 2 4.66 -6.94 18.90
N VAL A 3 4.74 -6.97 17.58
CA VAL A 3 3.61 -6.92 16.66
C VAL A 3 3.88 -7.88 15.52
N THR A 4 2.83 -8.39 14.91
CA THR A 4 2.94 -9.11 13.63
C THR A 4 3.24 -8.13 12.49
N VAL A 5 3.77 -8.63 11.38
CA VAL A 5 3.96 -7.81 10.16
C VAL A 5 2.62 -7.28 9.63
N ALA A 6 1.54 -8.06 9.78
CA ALA A 6 0.19 -7.63 9.39
C ALA A 6 -0.31 -6.44 10.25
N GLU A 7 -0.18 -6.53 11.57
CA GLU A 7 -0.51 -5.43 12.49
C GLU A 7 0.36 -4.19 12.20
N ALA A 8 1.67 -4.40 11.96
CA ALA A 8 2.58 -3.32 11.64
C ALA A 8 2.23 -2.62 10.31
N LEU A 9 1.78 -3.37 9.29
CA LEU A 9 1.32 -2.79 8.03
C LEU A 9 0.00 -2.04 8.20
N ARG A 10 -0.96 -2.63 8.93
CA ARG A 10 -2.26 -2.03 9.26
C ARG A 10 -2.12 -0.66 9.91
N ASP A 11 -1.27 -0.60 10.94
CA ASP A 11 -1.05 0.58 11.77
C ASP A 11 0.07 1.49 11.22
N SER A 12 0.68 1.10 10.09
CA SER A 12 1.75 1.86 9.42
C SER A 12 2.95 2.16 10.32
N LEU A 13 3.45 1.15 11.03
CA LEU A 13 4.53 1.31 12.01
C LEU A 13 5.90 1.45 11.33
N ASN A 14 6.39 2.69 11.23
CA ASN A 14 7.67 3.05 10.62
C ASN A 14 8.88 2.30 11.21
N THR A 15 8.88 2.04 12.51
CA THR A 15 9.98 1.32 13.18
C THR A 15 10.10 -0.12 12.69
N VAL A 16 8.97 -0.80 12.47
CA VAL A 16 8.97 -2.17 11.94
C VAL A 16 9.36 -2.18 10.46
N ALA A 17 8.90 -1.21 9.67
CA ALA A 17 9.31 -1.07 8.27
C ALA A 17 10.83 -0.90 8.13
N ALA A 18 11.44 -0.05 8.96
CA ALA A 18 12.88 0.15 9.01
C ALA A 18 13.64 -1.13 9.40
N LEU A 19 13.16 -1.87 10.40
CA LEU A 19 13.73 -3.15 10.82
C LEU A 19 13.68 -4.18 9.70
N LEU A 20 12.53 -4.35 9.04
CA LEU A 20 12.37 -5.31 7.94
C LEU A 20 13.28 -4.97 6.75
N ALA A 21 13.45 -3.69 6.41
CA ALA A 21 14.37 -3.26 5.36
C ALA A 21 15.83 -3.58 5.72
N GLN A 22 16.22 -3.40 6.99
CA GLN A 22 17.54 -3.75 7.48
C GLN A 22 17.80 -5.26 7.49
N GLU A 23 16.81 -6.07 7.91
CA GLU A 23 16.93 -7.53 7.95
C GLU A 23 17.01 -8.15 6.54
N THR A 24 16.34 -7.55 5.55
CA THR A 24 16.30 -8.09 4.20
C THR A 24 17.44 -7.61 3.30
N SER A 25 17.65 -6.29 3.24
CA SER A 25 18.52 -5.47 2.35
C SER A 25 17.69 -4.43 1.57
N VAL A 26 18.15 -3.17 1.62
CA VAL A 26 17.57 -2.05 0.87
C VAL A 26 17.61 -2.29 -0.65
N GLU A 27 18.67 -2.91 -1.16
CA GLU A 27 18.84 -3.24 -2.58
C GLU A 27 17.77 -4.23 -3.05
N LYS A 28 17.37 -5.19 -2.20
CA LYS A 28 16.26 -6.11 -2.52
C LYS A 28 14.93 -5.39 -2.58
N VAL A 29 14.69 -4.43 -1.66
CA VAL A 29 13.48 -3.58 -1.67
C VAL A 29 13.41 -2.78 -2.98
N ILE A 30 14.51 -2.13 -3.38
CA ILE A 30 14.61 -1.43 -4.67
C ILE A 30 14.36 -2.39 -5.82
N GLY A 31 14.96 -3.59 -5.80
CA GLY A 31 14.75 -4.60 -6.83
C GLY A 31 13.28 -5.00 -6.99
N VAL A 32 12.53 -5.16 -5.89
CA VAL A 32 11.08 -5.40 -5.92
C VAL A 32 10.36 -4.20 -6.53
N ALA A 33 10.63 -2.99 -6.05
CA ALA A 33 10.01 -1.77 -6.55
C ALA A 33 10.21 -1.60 -8.07
N ARG A 34 11.43 -1.84 -8.59
CA ARG A 34 11.73 -1.81 -10.03
C ARG A 34 10.94 -2.86 -10.81
N ARG A 35 10.87 -4.10 -10.33
CA ARG A 35 10.08 -5.17 -10.97
C ARG A 35 8.60 -4.82 -11.05
N PHE A 36 8.10 -4.05 -10.07
CA PHE A 36 6.72 -3.61 -9.97
C PHE A 36 6.44 -2.36 -10.82
N GLY A 37 7.46 -1.79 -11.46
CA GLY A 37 7.31 -0.59 -12.27
C GLY A 37 7.56 0.70 -11.48
N ILE A 38 8.51 0.75 -10.55
CA ILE A 38 9.03 2.06 -10.13
C ILE A 38 10.17 2.43 -11.08
N SER A 39 10.02 3.55 -11.81
CA SER A 39 11.01 4.06 -12.75
C SER A 39 11.88 5.18 -12.19
N ALA A 40 11.45 5.83 -11.11
CA ALA A 40 12.23 6.82 -10.35
C ALA A 40 13.61 6.31 -9.94
N ASP A 41 14.63 7.16 -9.92
CA ASP A 41 16.00 6.78 -9.55
C ASP A 41 16.14 6.53 -8.04
N LEU A 42 15.91 5.28 -7.63
CA LEU A 42 15.94 4.90 -6.22
C LEU A 42 17.36 4.68 -5.69
N GLN A 43 17.73 5.45 -4.66
CA GLN A 43 19.03 5.35 -3.98
C GLN A 43 18.97 4.38 -2.78
N PRO A 44 20.01 3.60 -2.49
CA PRO A 44 19.99 2.58 -1.43
C PRO A 44 20.21 3.16 -0.03
N PHE A 45 19.40 4.15 0.36
CA PHE A 45 19.42 4.71 1.72
C PHE A 45 18.43 3.98 2.63
N PRO A 46 18.75 3.77 3.92
CA PRO A 46 17.83 3.12 4.87
C PRO A 46 16.46 3.79 4.97
N SER A 47 16.41 5.11 4.73
CA SER A 47 15.18 5.92 4.76
C SER A 47 14.16 5.53 3.68
N ILE A 48 14.54 4.74 2.67
CA ILE A 48 13.60 4.26 1.65
C ILE A 48 12.45 3.45 2.24
N ALA A 49 12.67 2.77 3.37
CA ALA A 49 11.66 2.03 4.10
C ALA A 49 10.50 2.92 4.61
N LEU A 50 10.74 4.24 4.66
CA LEU A 50 9.81 5.25 5.12
C LEU A 50 9.25 6.11 3.98
N GLY A 51 9.54 5.75 2.72
CA GLY A 51 9.05 6.50 1.55
C GLY A 51 9.77 7.84 1.35
N SER A 52 11.05 7.94 1.71
CA SER A 52 11.82 9.20 1.61
C SER A 52 12.24 9.60 0.19
N GLN A 53 11.78 8.90 -0.84
CA GLN A 53 12.20 9.12 -2.22
C GLN A 53 10.99 9.33 -3.10
N GLU A 54 11.10 10.31 -3.98
CA GLU A 54 10.00 10.75 -4.83
C GLU A 54 9.71 9.73 -5.93
N VAL A 55 8.42 9.47 -6.12
CA VAL A 55 7.88 8.66 -7.20
C VAL A 55 6.65 9.38 -7.75
N THR A 56 6.37 9.19 -9.05
CA THR A 56 5.14 9.73 -9.63
C THR A 56 3.94 8.95 -9.13
N LEU A 57 2.76 9.58 -9.07
CA LEU A 57 1.51 8.88 -8.76
C LEU A 57 1.26 7.72 -9.74
N TRP A 58 1.69 7.88 -10.99
CA TRP A 58 1.62 6.85 -12.02
C TRP A 58 2.45 5.60 -11.65
N ASP A 59 3.71 5.81 -11.26
CA ASP A 59 4.60 4.74 -10.81
C ASP A 59 4.09 4.07 -9.55
N LEU A 60 3.68 4.88 -8.55
CA LEU A 60 3.19 4.35 -7.29
C LEU A 60 1.91 3.54 -7.47
N THR A 61 0.96 4.04 -8.27
CA THR A 61 -0.30 3.33 -8.52
C THR A 61 -0.04 2.03 -9.25
N ARG A 62 0.75 2.02 -10.35
CA ARG A 62 1.03 0.78 -11.08
C ARG A 62 1.75 -0.27 -10.25
N ALA A 63 2.58 0.14 -9.29
CA ALA A 63 3.28 -0.77 -8.39
C ALA A 63 2.34 -1.58 -7.47
N TYR A 64 1.08 -1.16 -7.29
CA TYR A 64 0.09 -1.95 -6.56
C TYR A 64 -0.58 -3.03 -7.43
N GLY A 65 -0.47 -2.90 -8.76
CA GLY A 65 -1.05 -3.81 -9.74
C GLY A 65 -0.70 -5.29 -9.52
N PRO A 66 0.58 -5.66 -9.29
CA PRO A 66 0.93 -7.04 -8.96
C PRO A 66 0.18 -7.63 -7.77
N PHE A 67 -0.23 -6.85 -6.77
CA PHE A 67 -1.01 -7.39 -5.66
C PHE A 67 -2.46 -7.69 -6.08
N MET A 68 -3.06 -6.79 -6.85
CA MET A 68 -4.41 -6.94 -7.41
C MET A 68 -4.53 -8.16 -8.34
N THR A 69 -3.52 -8.41 -9.17
CA THR A 69 -3.57 -9.42 -10.24
C THR A 69 -3.02 -10.79 -9.83
N GLY A 70 -2.63 -10.98 -8.56
CA GLY A 70 -1.99 -12.22 -8.10
C GLY A 70 -0.56 -12.41 -8.62
N GLY A 71 0.16 -11.30 -8.80
CA GLY A 71 1.60 -11.22 -9.06
C GLY A 71 1.98 -10.86 -10.49
N ARG A 72 1.00 -10.59 -11.36
CA ARG A 72 1.25 -10.16 -12.75
C ARG A 72 1.41 -8.64 -12.83
N ARG A 73 2.41 -8.19 -13.57
CA ARG A 73 2.67 -6.75 -13.72
C ARG A 73 1.49 -6.04 -14.40
N VAL A 74 1.18 -4.83 -13.94
CA VAL A 74 0.24 -3.94 -14.63
C VAL A 74 1.08 -2.82 -15.28
N ASP A 75 1.07 -2.78 -16.61
CA ASP A 75 1.69 -1.72 -17.38
C ASP A 75 0.59 -0.86 -18.02
N PRO A 76 0.19 0.23 -17.34
CA PRO A 76 -0.87 1.11 -17.82
C PRO A 76 -0.47 1.80 -19.13
N TYR A 77 -1.46 2.07 -19.97
CA TYR A 77 -1.32 2.72 -21.28
C TYR A 77 -2.48 3.67 -21.50
N LEU A 78 -2.32 4.64 -22.40
CA LEU A 78 -3.34 5.65 -22.72
C LEU A 78 -3.87 5.52 -24.16
N ILE A 79 -3.07 4.97 -25.07
CA ILE A 79 -3.38 4.88 -26.49
C ILE A 79 -3.60 3.40 -26.82
N GLU A 80 -4.82 3.06 -27.23
CA GLU A 80 -5.16 1.73 -27.75
C GLU A 80 -4.97 1.70 -29.27
N THR A 81 -5.55 2.67 -29.98
CA THR A 81 -5.47 2.76 -31.44
C THR A 81 -5.35 4.23 -31.86
N ILE A 82 -4.60 4.48 -32.94
CA ILE A 82 -4.57 5.76 -33.65
C ILE A 82 -5.01 5.48 -35.09
N GLU A 83 -6.09 6.14 -35.52
CA GLU A 83 -6.64 6.01 -36.87
C GLU A 83 -6.64 7.36 -37.60
N THR A 84 -6.44 7.31 -38.92
CA THR A 84 -6.61 8.49 -39.77
C THR A 84 -8.09 8.75 -40.08
N THR A 85 -8.42 9.93 -40.61
CA THR A 85 -9.79 10.25 -41.08
C THR A 85 -10.28 9.36 -42.22
N ARG A 86 -9.40 8.61 -42.87
CA ARG A 86 -9.74 7.65 -43.93
C ARG A 86 -9.94 6.22 -43.42
N GLY A 87 -9.72 5.98 -42.13
CA GLY A 87 -9.80 4.65 -41.50
C GLY A 87 -8.50 3.86 -41.53
N ASP A 88 -7.38 4.43 -42.00
CA ASP A 88 -6.08 3.77 -41.95
C ASP A 88 -5.57 3.73 -40.49
N ILE A 89 -5.23 2.54 -39.97
CA ILE A 89 -4.63 2.36 -38.65
C ILE A 89 -3.15 2.77 -38.70
N VAL A 90 -2.77 3.77 -37.88
CA VAL A 90 -1.39 4.27 -37.72
C VAL A 90 -0.66 3.55 -36.59
N TYR A 91 -1.40 3.24 -35.54
CA TYR A 91 -0.92 2.50 -34.39
C TYR A 91 -2.07 1.67 -33.83
N GLU A 92 -1.76 0.44 -33.46
CA GLU A 92 -2.61 -0.39 -32.63
C GLU A 92 -1.71 -0.98 -31.56
N ARG A 93 -2.20 -0.95 -30.32
CA ARG A 93 -1.45 -1.47 -29.18
C ARG A 93 -1.25 -2.97 -29.39
N PRO A 94 0.00 -3.47 -29.34
CA PRO A 94 0.24 -4.89 -29.47
C PRO A 94 -0.42 -5.66 -28.33
N GLU A 95 -0.74 -6.93 -28.58
CA GLU A 95 -1.14 -7.85 -27.52
C GLU A 95 -0.10 -7.82 -26.39
N TYR A 96 -0.60 -7.70 -25.17
CA TYR A 96 0.24 -7.57 -23.99
C TYR A 96 -0.02 -8.74 -23.07
N ASP A 97 1.03 -9.56 -22.89
CA ASP A 97 1.05 -10.63 -21.91
C ASP A 97 1.84 -10.20 -20.67
N PRO A 98 1.17 -9.79 -19.57
CA PRO A 98 1.87 -9.26 -18.41
C PRO A 98 2.77 -10.29 -17.72
N ALA A 99 4.03 -9.93 -17.47
CA ALA A 99 4.98 -10.80 -16.79
C ALA A 99 4.56 -11.13 -15.34
N GLN A 100 4.82 -12.36 -14.89
CA GLN A 100 4.71 -12.74 -13.48
C GLN A 100 5.94 -12.19 -12.72
N VAL A 101 5.76 -11.13 -11.94
CA VAL A 101 6.84 -10.40 -11.25
C VAL A 101 6.87 -10.62 -9.74
N TYR A 102 5.81 -11.25 -9.20
CA TYR A 102 5.67 -11.61 -7.80
C TYR A 102 4.98 -12.96 -7.66
N GLU A 103 5.26 -13.71 -6.62
CA GLU A 103 4.60 -15.00 -6.39
C GLU A 103 3.14 -14.80 -6.02
N ARG A 104 2.25 -15.65 -6.57
CA ARG A 104 0.80 -15.52 -6.36
C ARG A 104 0.42 -15.59 -4.88
N GLU A 105 0.97 -16.54 -4.15
CA GLU A 105 0.65 -16.71 -2.73
C GLU A 105 1.09 -15.49 -1.90
N LEU A 106 2.26 -14.93 -2.19
CA LEU A 106 2.74 -13.71 -1.54
C LEU A 106 1.87 -12.50 -1.91
N ALA A 107 1.42 -12.40 -3.17
CA ALA A 107 0.52 -11.34 -3.63
C ALA A 107 -0.81 -11.39 -2.88
N GLU A 108 -1.41 -12.58 -2.76
CA GLU A 108 -2.66 -12.78 -2.04
C GLU A 108 -2.51 -12.54 -0.53
N THR A 109 -1.37 -12.92 0.05
CA THR A 109 -1.05 -12.63 1.46
C THR A 109 -0.91 -11.12 1.70
N MET A 110 -0.25 -10.39 0.79
CA MET A 110 -0.15 -8.94 0.87
C MET A 110 -1.54 -8.28 0.71
N THR A 111 -2.36 -8.77 -0.21
CA THR A 111 -3.75 -8.31 -0.37
C THR A 111 -4.58 -8.55 0.90
N ALA A 112 -4.39 -9.67 1.60
CA ALA A 112 -5.04 -9.91 2.88
C ALA A 112 -4.65 -8.87 3.94
N MET A 113 -3.34 -8.57 4.06
CA MET A 113 -2.85 -7.56 5.00
C MET A 113 -3.36 -6.14 4.64
N MET A 114 -3.37 -5.79 3.34
CA MET A 114 -3.88 -4.51 2.87
C MET A 114 -5.40 -4.39 2.97
N ALA A 115 -6.15 -5.49 2.92
CA ALA A 115 -7.58 -5.49 3.21
C ALA A 115 -7.84 -5.19 4.70
N ASP A 116 -6.95 -5.63 5.60
CA ASP A 116 -7.05 -5.30 7.03
C ASP A 116 -6.76 -3.81 7.31
N VAL A 117 -5.88 -3.18 6.52
CA VAL A 117 -5.69 -1.71 6.55
C VAL A 117 -7.02 -0.96 6.32
N ILE A 118 -7.87 -1.48 5.43
CA ILE A 118 -9.19 -0.90 5.16
C ILE A 118 -10.17 -1.23 6.28
N ARG A 119 -10.28 -2.51 6.68
CA ARG A 119 -11.31 -2.93 7.65
C ARG A 119 -11.09 -2.37 9.05
N THR A 120 -9.85 -2.36 9.52
CA THR A 120 -9.55 -2.07 10.94
C THR A 120 -8.37 -1.11 11.13
N GLY A 121 -7.79 -0.61 10.04
CA GLY A 121 -6.56 0.19 10.06
C GLY A 121 -6.72 1.63 9.59
N THR A 122 -5.59 2.18 9.15
CA THR A 122 -5.46 3.58 8.73
C THR A 122 -6.26 3.95 7.48
N GLY A 123 -6.74 2.97 6.69
CA GLY A 123 -7.41 3.18 5.41
C GLY A 123 -8.94 3.07 5.47
N SER A 124 -9.55 3.04 6.65
CA SER A 124 -10.99 2.79 6.81
C SER A 124 -11.91 3.74 6.06
N ALA A 125 -11.51 4.99 5.84
CA ALA A 125 -12.28 5.95 5.07
C ALA A 125 -12.42 5.57 3.57
N ALA A 126 -11.62 4.63 3.06
CA ALA A 126 -11.71 4.12 1.69
C ALA A 126 -12.69 2.94 1.55
N GLU A 127 -13.34 2.50 2.63
CA GLU A 127 -14.29 1.38 2.58
C GLU A 127 -15.47 1.69 1.65
N ILE A 128 -15.89 0.66 0.91
CA ILE A 128 -17.07 0.67 0.07
C ILE A 128 -17.89 -0.57 0.44
N GLU A 129 -19.11 -0.33 0.95
CA GLU A 129 -19.99 -1.41 1.40
C GLU A 129 -20.22 -2.47 0.31
N GLY A 130 -20.02 -3.73 0.68
CA GLY A 130 -20.19 -4.87 -0.24
C GLY A 130 -19.01 -5.12 -1.19
N TRP A 131 -18.02 -4.22 -1.26
CA TRP A 131 -16.86 -4.37 -2.13
C TRP A 131 -15.62 -4.83 -1.36
N PRO A 132 -14.96 -5.93 -1.78
CA PRO A 132 -13.66 -6.30 -1.26
C PRO A 132 -12.58 -5.29 -1.72
N ILE A 133 -12.12 -4.45 -0.81
CA ILE A 133 -11.09 -3.43 -1.07
C ILE A 133 -9.82 -3.76 -0.29
N ALA A 134 -8.67 -3.53 -0.92
CA ALA A 134 -7.37 -3.51 -0.28
C ALA A 134 -6.63 -2.22 -0.64
N GLY A 135 -5.84 -1.67 0.27
CA GLY A 135 -5.07 -0.47 -0.02
C GLY A 135 -4.15 -0.07 1.12
N LYS A 136 -3.47 1.06 0.93
CA LYS A 136 -2.56 1.62 1.93
C LYS A 136 -2.52 3.15 1.85
N THR A 137 -2.40 3.74 3.02
CA THR A 137 -2.19 5.18 3.25
C THR A 137 -0.72 5.56 3.16
N GLY A 138 -0.44 6.78 2.70
CA GLY A 138 0.85 7.44 2.79
C GLY A 138 0.70 8.86 3.33
N THR A 139 1.63 9.32 4.16
CA THR A 139 1.64 10.68 4.71
C THR A 139 3.08 11.11 4.88
N SER A 140 3.48 12.20 4.24
CA SER A 140 4.81 12.76 4.39
C SER A 140 4.92 13.53 5.71
N GLN A 141 6.16 13.86 6.11
CA GLN A 141 6.40 14.67 7.29
C GLN A 141 5.74 16.06 7.12
N SER A 142 5.32 16.65 8.23
CA SER A 142 4.67 17.98 8.25
C SER A 142 3.42 18.11 7.37
N PHE A 143 2.76 17.00 6.99
CA PHE A 143 1.50 17.00 6.22
C PHE A 143 1.59 17.71 4.85
N ARG A 144 2.74 17.62 4.17
CA ARG A 144 2.92 18.21 2.83
C ARG A 144 2.26 17.38 1.74
N ASP A 145 2.28 16.07 1.91
CA ASP A 145 1.71 15.10 0.99
C ASP A 145 0.88 14.07 1.73
N ALA A 146 -0.26 13.75 1.16
CA ALA A 146 -1.09 12.65 1.59
C ALA A 146 -1.49 11.79 0.39
N TRP A 147 -1.36 10.48 0.56
CA TRP A 147 -1.61 9.50 -0.48
C TRP A 147 -2.57 8.44 -0.01
N PHE A 148 -3.41 7.96 -0.92
CA PHE A 148 -4.08 6.68 -0.76
C PHE A 148 -4.01 5.92 -2.08
N VAL A 149 -3.52 4.67 -2.04
CA VAL A 149 -3.55 3.76 -3.19
C VAL A 149 -4.30 2.51 -2.77
N GLY A 150 -5.30 2.14 -3.56
CA GLY A 150 -6.16 1.00 -3.28
C GLY A 150 -6.75 0.40 -4.54
N TYR A 151 -7.31 -0.79 -4.38
CA TYR A 151 -7.88 -1.56 -5.47
C TYR A 151 -9.03 -2.45 -5.01
N SER A 152 -9.96 -2.69 -5.94
CA SER A 152 -10.88 -3.83 -5.94
C SER A 152 -10.32 -4.94 -6.84
N ALA A 153 -11.09 -5.99 -7.10
CA ALA A 153 -10.71 -7.01 -8.08
C ALA A 153 -10.69 -6.50 -9.54
N GLU A 154 -11.34 -5.35 -9.81
CA GLU A 154 -11.53 -4.84 -11.18
C GLU A 154 -10.78 -3.55 -11.46
N MET A 155 -10.54 -2.73 -10.43
CA MET A 155 -10.02 -1.39 -10.60
C MET A 155 -8.97 -1.07 -9.55
N LEU A 156 -7.94 -0.37 -9.99
CA LEU A 156 -6.82 0.13 -9.18
C LEU A 156 -6.77 1.64 -9.33
N GLY A 157 -6.63 2.36 -8.22
CA GLY A 157 -6.59 3.80 -8.21
C GLY A 157 -5.65 4.34 -7.14
N GLY A 158 -5.06 5.49 -7.42
CA GLY A 158 -4.26 6.25 -6.47
C GLY A 158 -4.74 7.69 -6.43
N ILE A 159 -4.80 8.27 -5.23
CA ILE A 159 -5.09 9.68 -4.99
C ILE A 159 -3.91 10.28 -4.24
N TRP A 160 -3.45 11.44 -4.72
CA TRP A 160 -2.54 12.33 -4.02
C TRP A 160 -3.26 13.63 -3.72
N THR A 161 -2.96 14.21 -2.56
CA THR A 161 -3.28 15.59 -2.23
C THR A 161 -2.05 16.25 -1.62
N GLY A 162 -1.76 17.45 -2.07
CA GLY A 162 -0.70 18.32 -1.58
C GLY A 162 -0.86 19.70 -2.21
N ASN A 163 -0.08 20.67 -1.74
CA ASN A 163 -0.01 21.99 -2.35
C ASN A 163 1.15 22.03 -3.36
N ASP A 164 0.93 22.63 -4.53
CA ASP A 164 1.95 22.72 -5.58
C ASP A 164 3.20 23.51 -5.15
N ASP A 165 3.06 24.39 -4.16
CA ASP A 165 4.14 25.19 -3.57
C ASP A 165 4.80 24.52 -2.34
N ASP A 166 4.53 23.23 -2.14
CA ASP A 166 5.00 22.40 -1.03
C ASP A 166 4.51 22.87 0.36
N THR A 167 3.67 23.90 0.47
CA THR A 167 3.21 24.37 1.78
C THR A 167 2.44 23.28 2.54
N PRO A 168 2.59 23.16 3.87
CA PRO A 168 1.85 22.18 4.66
C PRO A 168 0.33 22.30 4.49
N MET A 169 -0.36 21.17 4.38
CA MET A 169 -1.82 21.13 4.48
C MET A 169 -2.27 21.13 5.95
N GLU A 170 -3.48 21.65 6.21
CA GLU A 170 -4.06 21.66 7.57
C GLU A 170 -4.55 20.27 7.98
N ASN A 171 -3.67 19.50 8.65
CA ASN A 171 -3.96 18.17 9.23
C ASN A 171 -4.47 17.13 8.21
N VAL A 172 -4.06 17.22 6.95
CA VAL A 172 -4.43 16.23 5.92
C VAL A 172 -3.51 15.02 5.99
N THR A 173 -4.09 13.85 6.19
CA THR A 173 -3.38 12.55 6.20
C THR A 173 -3.91 11.65 5.11
N GLY A 174 -3.14 10.59 4.77
CA GLY A 174 -3.51 9.63 3.73
C GLY A 174 -4.82 8.89 4.02
N GLY A 175 -5.09 8.62 5.30
CA GLY A 175 -6.36 8.03 5.76
C GLY A 175 -7.53 9.01 5.82
N GLY A 176 -7.27 10.30 5.62
CA GLY A 176 -8.26 11.37 5.61
C GLY A 176 -8.79 11.67 4.22
N LEU A 177 -8.39 12.82 3.68
CA LEU A 177 -8.93 13.35 2.42
C LEU A 177 -8.67 12.41 1.22
N PRO A 178 -7.44 11.90 0.96
CA PRO A 178 -7.19 11.02 -0.18
C PRO A 178 -8.02 9.74 -0.15
N ALA A 179 -8.13 9.09 1.01
CA ALA A 179 -8.92 7.86 1.16
C ALA A 179 -10.41 8.09 0.88
N ARG A 180 -10.98 9.22 1.33
CA ARG A 180 -12.38 9.58 1.03
C ARG A 180 -12.59 9.86 -0.46
N LEU A 181 -11.72 10.68 -1.06
CA LEU A 181 -11.77 10.95 -2.50
C LEU A 181 -11.63 9.68 -3.33
N TRP A 182 -10.77 8.75 -2.89
CA TRP A 182 -10.65 7.44 -3.52
C TRP A 182 -11.96 6.64 -3.42
N SER A 183 -12.61 6.61 -2.26
CA SER A 183 -13.92 5.94 -2.08
C SER A 183 -14.97 6.54 -3.02
N ASP A 184 -15.06 7.87 -3.07
CA ASP A 184 -16.03 8.58 -3.93
C ASP A 184 -15.79 8.28 -5.41
N MET A 185 -14.53 8.37 -5.87
CA MET A 185 -14.13 8.02 -7.23
C MET A 185 -14.51 6.58 -7.56
N MET A 186 -14.23 5.64 -6.66
CA MET A 186 -14.46 4.22 -6.89
C MET A 186 -15.93 3.84 -6.80
N ARG A 187 -16.76 4.54 -6.01
CA ARG A 187 -18.22 4.37 -6.03
C ARG A 187 -18.80 4.73 -7.40
N ILE A 188 -18.30 5.80 -8.01
CA ILE A 188 -18.68 6.19 -9.37
C ILE A 188 -18.18 5.14 -10.37
N ALA A 189 -16.92 4.72 -10.26
CA ALA A 189 -16.32 3.77 -11.19
C ALA A 189 -16.98 2.37 -11.16
N HIS A 190 -17.48 1.96 -9.98
CA HIS A 190 -18.22 0.71 -9.80
C HIS A 190 -19.73 0.82 -10.05
N SER A 191 -20.25 1.99 -10.42
CA SER A 191 -21.67 2.16 -10.70
C SER A 191 -22.16 1.20 -11.79
N GLY A 192 -23.23 0.46 -11.50
CA GLY A 192 -23.79 -0.56 -12.40
C GLY A 192 -23.00 -1.88 -12.46
N ARG A 193 -21.97 -2.06 -11.62
CA ARG A 193 -21.19 -3.30 -11.51
C ARG A 193 -21.55 -4.07 -10.24
N SER A 194 -21.26 -5.37 -10.26
CA SER A 194 -21.43 -6.25 -9.09
C SER A 194 -20.08 -6.54 -8.44
N PRO A 195 -20.01 -6.61 -7.10
CA PRO A 195 -18.78 -6.98 -6.42
C PRO A 195 -18.22 -8.31 -6.89
N SER A 196 -16.96 -8.31 -7.30
CA SER A 196 -16.19 -9.50 -7.64
C SER A 196 -15.18 -9.83 -6.54
N GLN A 197 -14.80 -11.11 -6.43
CA GLN A 197 -13.90 -11.56 -5.38
C GLN A 197 -12.48 -11.04 -5.60
N LEU A 198 -11.99 -10.25 -4.65
CA LEU A 198 -10.59 -9.88 -4.60
C LEU A 198 -9.77 -11.03 -4.01
N ARG A 199 -8.89 -11.61 -4.82
CA ARG A 199 -8.05 -12.75 -4.43
C ARG A 199 -7.22 -12.41 -3.19
N GLY A 200 -7.29 -13.27 -2.18
CA GLY A 200 -6.59 -13.07 -0.91
C GLY A 200 -7.30 -12.13 0.09
N ALA A 201 -8.23 -11.27 -0.30
CA ALA A 201 -8.83 -10.28 0.61
C ALA A 201 -9.61 -10.90 1.80
N ASN A 202 -10.13 -12.12 1.63
CA ASN A 202 -10.83 -12.87 2.68
C ASN A 202 -9.95 -13.95 3.32
N ARG A 203 -8.66 -14.03 2.96
CA ARG A 203 -7.73 -14.96 3.60
C ARG A 203 -7.52 -14.46 5.02
N LEU A 204 -8.03 -15.22 5.98
CA LEU A 204 -7.69 -15.00 7.38
C LEU A 204 -6.19 -15.22 7.52
N ILE A 205 -5.46 -14.23 8.02
CA ILE A 205 -4.07 -14.38 8.42
C ILE A 205 -4.07 -15.19 9.72
N GLN A 206 -4.24 -16.49 9.60
CA GLN A 206 -4.21 -17.40 10.73
C GLN A 206 -2.74 -17.67 11.06
N LEU A 207 -2.30 -17.09 12.18
CA LEU A 207 -1.03 -17.49 12.79
C LEU A 207 -1.13 -18.95 13.22
N THR A 208 -0.10 -19.74 12.94
CA THR A 208 0.02 -21.10 13.50
C THR A 208 0.05 -21.03 15.03
N PRO A 209 -0.31 -22.11 15.75
CA PRO A 209 -0.22 -22.12 17.21
C PRO A 209 1.17 -21.73 17.73
N GLU A 210 2.24 -22.12 17.02
CA GLU A 210 3.62 -21.73 17.33
C GLU A 210 3.86 -20.23 17.14
N GLN A 211 3.37 -19.66 16.04
CA GLN A 211 3.45 -18.21 15.79
C GLN A 211 2.65 -17.42 16.83
N GLN A 212 1.46 -17.90 17.22
CA GLN A 212 0.66 -17.31 18.29
C GLN A 212 1.37 -17.36 19.64
N ALA A 213 1.95 -18.51 19.99
CA ALA A 213 2.73 -18.68 21.22
C ALA A 213 3.95 -17.75 21.23
N ARG A 214 4.64 -17.59 20.09
CA ARG A 214 5.78 -16.68 19.96
C ARG A 214 5.36 -15.21 20.11
N VAL A 215 4.25 -14.80 19.50
CA VAL A 215 3.69 -13.45 19.68
C VAL A 215 3.31 -13.21 21.14
N GLY A 216 2.64 -14.17 21.78
CA GLY A 216 2.27 -14.12 23.20
C GLY A 216 3.49 -13.96 24.11
N TYR A 217 4.49 -14.83 23.94
CA TYR A 217 5.75 -14.79 24.68
C TYR A 217 6.42 -13.41 24.63
N TYR A 218 6.57 -12.83 23.44
CA TYR A 218 7.18 -11.50 23.34
C TYR A 218 6.28 -10.42 23.95
N ARG A 219 4.94 -10.52 23.82
CA ARG A 219 4.01 -9.52 24.40
C ARG A 219 4.12 -9.51 25.91
N ASP A 220 4.15 -10.69 26.51
CA ASP A 220 4.31 -10.88 27.95
C ASP A 220 5.66 -10.36 28.44
N LEU A 221 6.75 -10.64 27.72
CA LEU A 221 8.07 -10.04 27.98
C LEU A 221 8.01 -8.51 27.94
N GLY A 222 7.40 -7.93 26.90
CA GLY A 222 7.27 -6.48 26.76
C GLY A 222 6.48 -5.86 27.92
N MET A 223 5.41 -6.51 28.37
CA MET A 223 4.62 -6.08 29.54
C MET A 223 5.42 -6.19 30.83
N ALA A 224 6.18 -7.27 31.02
CA ALA A 224 7.03 -7.47 32.19
C ALA A 224 8.12 -6.38 32.31
N PHE A 225 8.79 -6.03 31.22
CA PHE A 225 9.79 -4.95 31.23
C PHE A 225 9.16 -3.56 31.38
N SER A 226 7.98 -3.32 30.82
CA SER A 226 7.26 -2.06 30.99
C SER A 226 6.74 -1.87 32.42
N GLY A 227 6.36 -2.96 33.10
CA GLY A 227 5.95 -2.94 34.51
C GLY A 227 7.11 -2.77 35.50
N LEU A 228 8.35 -3.06 35.08
CA LEU A 228 9.57 -2.82 35.87
C LEU A 228 10.13 -1.39 35.70
N ALA A 229 9.76 -0.70 34.61
CA ALA A 229 10.03 0.72 34.43
C ALA A 229 8.94 1.54 35.15
N GLY A 230 9.17 1.87 36.43
CA GLY A 230 8.27 2.76 37.21
C GLY A 230 8.11 4.16 36.59
N PRO A 231 7.18 4.99 37.12
CA PRO A 231 6.86 6.30 36.53
C PRO A 231 8.10 7.20 36.55
N SER A 232 8.55 7.64 35.37
CA SER A 232 9.60 8.65 35.24
C SER A 232 9.05 10.01 35.67
N MET A 233 9.32 10.40 36.92
CA MET A 233 9.39 11.81 37.27
C MET A 233 10.63 12.40 36.62
N VAL A 234 10.42 13.25 35.62
CA VAL A 234 11.38 14.27 35.20
C VAL A 234 10.61 15.58 35.15
N GLU A 235 10.50 16.23 36.32
CA GLU A 235 10.45 17.69 36.38
C GLU A 235 11.88 18.19 36.14
N ILE A 236 12.06 19.02 35.12
CA ILE A 236 13.20 19.93 35.04
C ILE A 236 12.63 21.27 34.54
N GLU A 237 12.85 22.30 35.37
CA GLU A 237 12.69 23.74 35.08
C GLU A 237 13.43 24.21 33.82
#